data_AF-L8DL80-F1
#
_entry.id   AF-L8DL80-F1
#
_cell.length_a   1.000
_cell.length_b   1.000
_cell.length_c   1.000
_cell.angle_alpha   90.00
_cell.angle_beta   90.00
_cell.angle_gamma   90.00
#
_symmetry.space_group_name_H-M   'P 1'
#
loop_
_entity.id
_entity.type
_entity.pdbx_description
1 polymer ?
#
loop_
_entity_poly.entity_id
_entity_poly.type
_entity_poly.pdbx_seq_one_letter_code
_entity_poly.pdbx_strand_id
1 'polypeptide(L)'
;MGTDAVERTNAPAAVHASPTEDVTSDGTRDPVPDRVTVTQPAHVDTNVRPADVPVWPGPDPSDFLVPNPPAGEIGRLAGAEAEDVFVAAQKNPGEFWNVGGVVLWLVVT
;
A
#
# COMPACT_ATOMS: atom_id res chain seq x y z
N MET A 1 -3.30 65.27 -8.29
CA MET A 1 -4.53 64.72 -8.91
C MET A 1 -4.27 64.60 -10.39
N GLY A 2 -4.43 63.40 -10.96
CA GLY A 2 -4.25 63.14 -12.39
C GLY A 2 -3.76 61.71 -12.63
N THR A 3 -4.65 60.87 -13.15
CA THR A 3 -4.53 59.43 -13.41
C THR A 3 -4.04 59.13 -14.83
N ASP A 4 -3.36 57.98 -14.97
CA ASP A 4 -3.32 57.04 -16.09
C ASP A 4 -2.82 57.47 -17.49
N ALA A 5 -1.83 56.73 -18.01
CA ALA A 5 -1.71 56.41 -19.43
C ALA A 5 -0.84 55.16 -19.62
N VAL A 6 -1.51 54.08 -20.01
CA VAL A 6 -1.00 52.76 -20.37
C VAL A 6 -0.27 52.71 -21.72
N GLU A 7 0.65 51.75 -21.80
CA GLU A 7 0.97 50.87 -22.95
C GLU A 7 1.88 51.39 -24.08
N ARG A 8 3.04 50.72 -24.28
CA ARG A 8 3.26 49.81 -25.42
C ARG A 8 4.62 49.09 -25.39
N THR A 9 4.53 47.76 -25.31
CA THR A 9 5.26 46.75 -26.10
C THR A 9 6.78 46.86 -26.26
N ASN A 10 7.53 45.97 -25.60
CA ASN A 10 8.53 45.11 -26.25
C ASN A 10 9.01 43.99 -25.30
N ALA A 11 8.69 42.73 -25.59
CA ALA A 11 9.53 41.59 -25.17
C ALA A 11 10.67 41.47 -26.22
N PRO A 12 11.87 40.87 -25.96
CA PRO A 12 12.05 39.70 -25.09
C PRO A 12 13.40 39.60 -24.32
N ALA A 13 13.47 38.54 -23.50
CA ALA A 13 14.65 37.78 -23.08
C ALA A 13 15.75 38.46 -22.24
N ALA A 14 15.85 38.08 -20.97
CA ALA A 14 17.03 37.37 -20.45
C ALA A 14 16.85 36.96 -18.97
N VAL A 15 17.09 35.67 -18.72
CA VAL A 15 17.70 35.07 -17.53
C VAL A 15 17.06 35.34 -16.16
N HIS A 16 16.07 34.53 -15.79
CA HIS A 16 15.92 34.16 -14.39
C HIS A 16 15.94 32.64 -14.28
N ALA A 17 16.93 32.19 -13.51
CA ALA A 17 17.23 30.81 -13.21
C ALA A 17 16.01 30.07 -12.63
N SER A 18 15.93 28.79 -13.02
CA SER A 18 15.18 27.66 -12.48
C SER A 18 14.19 27.91 -11.33
N PRO A 19 13.04 27.26 -11.40
CA PRO A 19 12.82 26.19 -10.45
C PRO A 19 13.13 24.88 -11.16
N THR A 20 14.12 24.16 -10.62
CA THR A 20 14.13 22.71 -10.73
C THR A 20 12.74 22.30 -10.28
N GLU A 21 11.94 21.75 -11.20
CA GLU A 21 10.81 20.94 -10.82
C GLU A 21 11.40 19.77 -10.05
N ASP A 22 11.54 19.97 -8.75
CA ASP A 22 11.76 18.91 -7.80
C ASP A 22 10.49 18.08 -7.85
N VAL A 23 10.47 17.14 -8.80
CA VAL A 23 9.59 16.00 -8.72
C VAL A 23 10.13 15.17 -7.56
N THR A 24 9.91 15.65 -6.34
CA THR A 24 9.78 14.76 -5.19
C THR A 24 8.70 13.80 -5.67
N SER A 25 9.12 12.59 -6.02
CA SER A 25 8.22 11.47 -6.12
C SER A 25 7.56 11.39 -4.75
N ASP A 26 6.38 12.00 -4.64
CA ASP A 26 5.49 11.78 -3.51
C ASP A 26 5.08 10.33 -3.64
N GLY A 27 5.92 9.45 -3.09
CA GLY A 27 5.51 8.13 -2.69
C GLY A 27 4.50 8.36 -1.59
N THR A 28 3.27 8.70 -1.97
CA THR A 28 2.12 8.72 -1.10
C THR A 28 2.04 7.32 -0.52
N ARG A 29 2.69 7.11 0.62
CA ARG A 29 2.43 5.94 1.44
C ARG A 29 1.01 6.16 1.90
N ASP A 30 0.09 5.33 1.40
CA ASP A 30 -1.28 5.32 1.91
C ASP A 30 -1.21 5.36 3.44
N PRO A 31 -1.99 6.24 4.09
CA PRO A 31 -1.96 6.35 5.53
C PRO A 31 -2.19 4.96 6.12
N VAL A 32 -1.26 4.52 6.95
CA VAL A 32 -1.33 3.19 7.55
C VAL A 32 -2.59 3.13 8.41
N PRO A 33 -3.49 2.18 8.16
CA PRO A 33 -4.72 2.10 8.92
C PRO A 33 -4.47 1.52 10.32
N ASP A 34 -5.17 2.04 11.33
CA ASP A 34 -5.14 1.50 12.69
C ASP A 34 -5.70 0.07 12.80
N ARG A 35 -6.40 -0.39 11.75
CA ARG A 35 -7.00 -1.72 11.64
C ARG A 35 -6.95 -2.21 10.20
N VAL A 36 -6.64 -3.48 10.02
CA VAL A 36 -6.75 -4.18 8.73
C VAL A 36 -7.65 -5.39 8.86
N THR A 37 -8.29 -5.73 7.75
CA THR A 37 -9.04 -6.97 7.57
C THR A 37 -8.19 -7.92 6.77
N VAL A 38 -7.96 -9.11 7.31
CA VAL A 38 -7.28 -10.21 6.60
C VAL A 38 -8.35 -11.22 6.19
N THR A 39 -8.37 -11.57 4.91
CA THR A 39 -9.24 -12.62 4.38
C THR A 39 -8.37 -13.73 3.84
N GLN A 40 -8.67 -14.98 4.21
CA GLN A 40 -8.14 -16.15 3.56
C GLN A 40 -9.23 -16.73 2.66
N PRO A 41 -9.14 -16.54 1.33
CA PRO A 41 -10.15 -17.06 0.43
C PRO A 41 -10.25 -18.58 0.50
N ALA A 42 -11.46 -19.10 0.24
CA ALA A 42 -11.66 -20.55 0.17
C ALA A 42 -10.75 -21.19 -0.87
N HIS A 43 -10.27 -22.41 -0.54
CA HIS A 43 -9.26 -23.23 -1.20
C HIS A 43 -8.91 -22.85 -2.66
N VAL A 44 -7.67 -22.39 -2.85
CA VAL A 44 -7.04 -22.27 -4.17
C VAL A 44 -5.90 -23.27 -4.23
N ASP A 45 -5.95 -24.15 -5.23
CA ASP A 45 -4.82 -25.02 -5.56
C ASP A 45 -3.75 -24.14 -6.23
N THR A 46 -2.63 -23.95 -5.55
CA THR A 46 -1.52 -23.12 -6.01
C THR A 46 -0.25 -23.97 -6.04
N ASN A 47 0.49 -23.91 -7.15
CA ASN A 47 1.80 -24.56 -7.28
C ASN A 47 2.95 -23.67 -6.76
N VAL A 48 2.65 -22.74 -5.83
CA VAL A 48 3.61 -21.80 -5.26
C VAL A 48 4.36 -22.46 -4.10
N ARG A 49 5.69 -22.31 -4.07
CA ARG A 49 6.51 -22.89 -2.99
C ARG A 49 6.70 -21.88 -1.86
N PRO A 50 6.79 -22.33 -0.59
CA PRO A 50 7.03 -21.44 0.55
C PRO A 50 8.32 -20.60 0.46
N ALA A 51 9.33 -21.08 -0.26
CA ALA A 51 10.59 -20.36 -0.46
C ALA A 51 10.51 -19.22 -1.48
N ASP A 52 9.45 -19.20 -2.30
CA ASP A 52 9.28 -18.23 -3.39
C ASP A 52 8.39 -17.03 -2.98
N VAL A 53 7.89 -17.02 -1.75
CA VAL A 53 6.98 -15.99 -1.22
C VAL A 53 7.49 -15.41 0.10
N PRO A 54 7.15 -14.15 0.43
CA PRO A 54 7.57 -13.55 1.70
C PRO A 54 6.94 -14.25 2.90
N VAL A 55 7.63 -14.16 4.04
CA VAL A 55 7.12 -14.65 5.33
C VAL A 55 6.04 -13.70 5.83
N TRP A 56 4.97 -14.26 6.39
CA TRP A 56 3.91 -13.49 7.04
C TRP A 56 4.44 -12.72 8.26
N PRO A 57 4.22 -11.40 8.35
CA PRO A 57 4.78 -10.57 9.43
C PRO A 57 3.88 -10.49 10.67
N GLY A 58 2.62 -10.94 10.58
CA GLY A 58 1.63 -10.83 11.65
C GLY A 58 1.57 -12.07 12.57
N PRO A 59 0.60 -12.10 13.51
CA PRO A 59 0.32 -13.29 14.32
C PRO A 59 -0.10 -14.48 13.46
N ASP A 60 -0.09 -15.70 14.01
CA ASP A 60 -0.55 -16.89 13.28
C ASP A 60 -1.99 -16.65 12.79
N PRO A 61 -2.28 -16.77 11.49
CA PRO A 61 -3.62 -16.62 10.94
C PRO A 61 -4.68 -17.44 11.68
N SER A 62 -4.31 -18.63 12.15
CA SER A 62 -5.20 -19.54 12.87
C SER A 62 -5.69 -18.98 14.22
N ASP A 63 -4.96 -18.01 14.81
CA ASP A 63 -5.31 -17.41 16.10
C ASP A 63 -6.47 -16.41 15.99
N PHE A 64 -6.69 -15.83 14.80
CA PHE A 64 -7.64 -14.72 14.64
C PHE A 64 -8.58 -14.83 13.42
N LEU A 65 -8.30 -15.72 12.47
CA LEU A 65 -9.22 -16.03 11.38
C LEU A 65 -10.39 -16.87 11.89
N VAL A 66 -11.59 -16.52 11.44
CA VAL A 66 -12.81 -17.28 11.70
C VAL A 66 -13.52 -17.63 10.39
N PRO A 67 -14.24 -18.76 10.31
CA PRO A 67 -15.01 -19.11 9.13
C PRO A 67 -16.01 -18.02 8.71
N ASN A 68 -15.99 -17.65 7.44
CA ASN A 68 -16.85 -16.65 6.82
C ASN A 68 -17.33 -17.12 5.43
N PRO A 69 -18.24 -18.10 5.36
CA PRO A 69 -18.79 -18.57 4.09
C PRO A 69 -19.63 -17.48 3.40
N PRO A 70 -19.57 -17.36 2.06
CA PRO A 70 -18.82 -18.20 1.12
C PRO A 70 -17.36 -17.76 0.89
N ALA A 71 -16.91 -16.68 1.54
CA ALA A 71 -15.65 -16.02 1.25
C ALA A 71 -14.40 -16.76 1.74
N GLY A 72 -14.54 -17.75 2.62
CA GLY A 72 -13.42 -18.49 3.23
C GLY A 72 -13.34 -18.19 4.71
N GLU A 73 -12.24 -17.60 5.16
CA GLU A 73 -12.03 -17.17 6.55
C GLU A 73 -11.68 -15.68 6.61
N ILE A 74 -12.05 -15.01 7.69
CA ILE A 74 -11.83 -13.57 7.88
C ILE A 74 -11.39 -13.27 9.30
N GLY A 75 -10.53 -12.27 9.45
CA GLY A 75 -10.05 -11.80 10.73
C GLY A 75 -9.66 -10.34 10.68
N ARG A 76 -9.43 -9.74 11.85
CA ARG A 76 -9.04 -8.32 11.96
C ARG A 76 -7.82 -8.18 12.86
N LEU A 77 -6.89 -7.36 12.42
CA LEU A 77 -5.74 -6.94 13.22
C LEU A 77 -5.88 -5.45 13.56
N ALA A 78 -5.19 -5.02 14.62
CA ALA A 78 -5.20 -3.63 15.07
C ALA A 78 -3.84 -3.20 15.62
N GLY A 79 -3.58 -1.90 15.64
CA GLY A 79 -2.34 -1.35 16.19
C GLY A 79 -1.11 -1.74 15.37
N ALA A 80 0.01 -2.01 16.04
CA ALA A 80 1.29 -2.28 15.37
C ALA A 80 1.23 -3.47 14.40
N GLU A 81 0.50 -4.53 14.74
CA GLU A 81 0.35 -5.70 13.85
C GLU A 81 -0.39 -5.35 12.56
N ALA A 82 -1.39 -4.46 12.63
CA ALA A 82 -2.10 -3.98 11.44
C ALA A 82 -1.18 -3.15 10.55
N GLU A 83 -0.34 -2.31 11.15
CA GLU A 83 0.66 -1.52 10.43
C GLU A 83 1.67 -2.40 9.70
N ASP A 84 2.30 -3.34 10.41
CA ASP A 84 3.32 -4.23 9.85
C ASP A 84 2.76 -5.07 8.70
N VAL A 85 1.56 -5.63 8.88
CA VAL A 85 0.86 -6.42 7.86
C VAL A 85 0.47 -5.56 6.66
N PHE A 86 -0.06 -4.35 6.87
CA PHE A 86 -0.44 -3.46 5.77
C PHE A 86 0.76 -3.04 4.91
N VAL A 87 1.86 -2.65 5.55
CA VAL A 87 3.09 -2.22 4.87
C VAL A 87 3.73 -3.39 4.12
N ALA A 88 3.70 -4.61 4.69
CA ALA A 88 4.18 -5.79 4.00
C ALA A 88 3.30 -6.17 2.80
N ALA A 89 1.98 -6.07 2.94
CA ALA A 89 1.03 -6.39 1.87
C ALA A 89 1.20 -5.48 0.65
N GLN A 90 1.46 -4.18 0.86
CA GLN A 90 1.79 -3.26 -0.24
C GLN A 90 3.03 -3.69 -1.05
N LYS A 91 3.95 -4.46 -0.44
CA LYS A 91 5.15 -4.99 -1.09
C LYS A 91 4.95 -6.40 -1.65
N ASN A 92 3.81 -7.02 -1.40
CA ASN A 92 3.47 -8.38 -1.82
C ASN A 92 2.14 -8.41 -2.59
N PRO A 93 2.10 -7.93 -3.85
CA PRO A 93 0.87 -7.87 -4.64
C PRO A 93 0.30 -9.25 -5.01
N GLY A 94 1.07 -10.32 -4.82
CA GLY A 94 0.62 -11.69 -5.04
C GLY A 94 -0.19 -12.26 -3.88
N GLU A 95 -0.17 -11.62 -2.70
CA GLU A 95 -0.96 -12.00 -1.50
C GLU A 95 -0.73 -13.44 -0.99
N PHE A 96 0.25 -14.15 -1.55
CA PHE A 96 0.71 -15.44 -1.05
C PHE A 96 1.78 -15.22 0.00
N TRP A 97 1.64 -15.92 1.13
CA TRP A 97 2.50 -15.77 2.29
C TRP A 97 3.00 -17.12 2.77
N ASN A 98 4.26 -17.18 3.18
CA ASN A 98 4.80 -18.30 3.91
C ASN A 98 4.48 -18.13 5.40
N VAL A 99 3.65 -19.02 5.92
CA VAL A 99 3.28 -19.12 7.33
C VAL A 99 3.81 -20.45 7.86
N GLY A 100 4.93 -20.41 8.59
CA GLY A 100 5.51 -21.61 9.21
C GLY A 100 5.88 -22.74 8.23
N GLY A 101 6.15 -22.43 6.96
CA GLY A 101 6.46 -23.41 5.91
C GLY A 101 5.24 -23.82 5.05
N VAL A 102 4.07 -23.24 5.29
CA VAL A 102 2.85 -23.44 4.48
C VAL A 102 2.56 -22.16 3.70
N VAL A 103 2.18 -22.29 2.42
CA VAL A 103 1.72 -21.13 1.63
C VAL A 103 0.23 -20.92 1.88
N LEU A 104 -0.13 -19.73 2.35
CA LEU A 104 -1.51 -19.27 2.49
C LEU A 104 -1.77 -18.07 1.56
N TRP A 105 -2.97 -17.98 1.01
CA TRP A 105 -3.44 -16.78 0.31
C TRP A 105 -4.12 -15.86 1.33
N LEU A 106 -3.47 -14.77 1.71
CA LEU A 106 -3.97 -13.81 2.71
C LEU A 106 -4.07 -12.42 2.07
N VAL A 107 -5.31 -12.00 1.87
CA VAL A 107 -5.69 -10.70 1.31
C VAL A 107 -5.79 -9.71 2.46
N VAL A 108 -5.07 -8.58 2.38
CA VAL A 108 -5.08 -7.52 3.40
C VAL A 108 -5.80 -6.30 2.84
N THR A 109 -6.78 -5.78 3.58
CA THR A 109 -7.64 -4.64 3.20
C THR A 109 -7.92 -3.70 4.35
#